data_AF-A0A9X6V5U7-F1
#
_entry.id   AF-A0A9X6V5U7-F1
#
_cell.length_a   1.000
_cell.length_b   1.000
_cell.length_c   1.000
_cell.angle_alpha   90.00
_cell.angle_beta   90.00
_cell.angle_gamma   90.00
#
_symmetry.space_group_name_H-M   'P 1'
#
loop_
_entity.id
_entity.type
_entity.pdbx_description
1 polymer ?
#
loop_
_entity_poly.entity_id
_entity_poly.type
_entity_poly.pdbx_seq_one_letter_code
_entity_poly.pdbx_strand_id
1 'polypeptide(L)'
;MRNEEIIIDLADPVFTKTIRSRQNDKNGLKITVNVREKGQLVDLTGYAVKYEAINQVGLFVRDDAQIVDAKNGVFSYTLSSQAVSTSDDWTAYFVMEKSTERMSTPDIRITLRRDVKEGNIKIENYISEFDKLKKQIDALQQAVDKMDVVKRSGGIMTGYLTMRPTPGSNIGVGFNSEDKLLDIGLVGASDGQFYLKDWKNNKVLLDKSPTGVFNVFADNLLKKAGDIINGLLEFKSDNAIVLGSRSYKTVIHKGAQGELIFAPSTVSQGDTWDWSKRVEFRTDGTIRQANDTGWINLPT
;
A
#
# COMPACT_ATOMS: atom_id res chain seq x y z
N MET A 1 40.70 -31.47 -6.94
CA MET A 1 40.90 -32.40 -5.83
C MET A 1 42.32 -32.92 -5.90
N ARG A 2 43.13 -32.72 -4.86
CA ARG A 2 44.51 -33.21 -4.76
C ARG A 2 44.47 -34.72 -4.46
N ASN A 3 45.40 -35.50 -5.02
CA ASN A 3 45.56 -36.92 -4.70
C ASN A 3 46.92 -37.17 -4.06
N GLU A 4 46.93 -37.83 -2.90
CA GLU A 4 48.13 -38.28 -2.20
C GLU A 4 48.21 -39.80 -2.28
N GLU A 5 49.22 -40.30 -2.98
CA GLU A 5 49.49 -41.73 -3.00
C GLU A 5 50.49 -42.08 -1.90
N ILE A 6 50.18 -43.13 -1.15
CA ILE A 6 51.02 -43.68 -0.09
C ILE A 6 51.09 -45.20 -0.18
N ILE A 7 52.22 -45.74 0.25
CA ILE A 7 52.43 -47.17 0.43
C ILE A 7 52.56 -47.40 1.93
N ILE A 8 51.76 -48.32 2.47
CA ILE A 8 51.82 -48.69 3.89
C ILE A 8 52.14 -50.17 3.97
N ASP A 9 53.24 -50.51 4.63
CA ASP A 9 53.56 -51.90 4.96
C ASP A 9 53.06 -52.21 6.37
N LEU A 10 52.20 -53.21 6.50
CA LEU A 10 51.61 -53.63 7.78
C LEU A 10 52.64 -54.26 8.74
N ALA A 11 53.77 -54.74 8.20
CA ALA A 11 54.85 -55.26 9.01
C ALA A 11 55.76 -54.16 9.58
N ASP A 12 55.66 -52.93 9.06
CA ASP A 12 56.36 -51.77 9.62
C ASP A 12 55.46 -51.10 10.68
N PRO A 13 55.87 -51.04 11.96
CA PRO A 13 55.05 -50.43 13.00
C PRO A 13 54.94 -48.90 12.88
N VAL A 14 55.70 -48.25 11.99
CA VAL A 14 55.78 -46.78 11.93
C VAL A 14 55.58 -46.27 10.50
N PHE A 15 54.71 -45.27 10.35
CA PHE A 15 54.57 -44.50 9.12
C PHE A 15 54.91 -43.02 9.37
N THR A 16 55.92 -42.50 8.67
CA THR A 16 56.52 -41.19 8.99
C THR A 16 56.03 -40.03 8.12
N LYS A 17 55.27 -40.29 7.03
CA LYS A 17 54.81 -39.22 6.12
C LYS A 17 53.68 -38.42 6.79
N THR A 18 53.88 -37.11 6.88
CA THR A 18 52.83 -36.16 7.30
C THR A 18 52.06 -35.67 6.07
N ILE A 19 50.75 -35.86 6.07
CA ILE A 19 49.84 -35.36 5.03
C ILE A 19 49.28 -34.02 5.47
N ARG A 20 49.25 -33.01 4.58
CA ARG A 20 48.81 -31.64 4.93
C ARG A 20 47.56 -31.24 4.16
N SER A 21 46.57 -30.64 4.82
CA SER A 21 45.39 -30.04 4.17
C SER A 21 44.94 -28.76 4.89
N ARG A 22 43.89 -28.10 4.42
CA ARG A 22 43.23 -27.02 5.17
C ARG A 22 41.94 -27.50 5.82
N GLN A 23 41.61 -26.85 6.93
CA GLN A 23 40.25 -26.84 7.45
C GLN A 23 39.29 -26.41 6.32
N ASN A 24 38.10 -26.99 6.27
CA ASN A 24 37.07 -26.70 5.26
C ASN A 24 37.42 -27.07 3.79
N ASP A 25 38.56 -27.72 3.50
CA ASP A 25 38.85 -28.33 2.17
C ASP A 25 38.00 -29.59 1.94
N LYS A 26 36.67 -29.45 2.00
CA LYS A 26 35.69 -30.53 1.86
C LYS A 26 35.87 -31.18 0.49
N ASN A 27 36.09 -32.48 0.45
CA ASN A 27 36.39 -33.23 -0.78
C ASN A 27 37.62 -32.70 -1.55
N GLY A 28 38.49 -31.95 -0.88
CA GLY A 28 39.66 -31.31 -1.48
C GLY A 28 40.85 -32.25 -1.65
N LEU A 29 40.93 -33.29 -0.81
CA LEU A 29 42.05 -34.24 -0.73
C LEU A 29 41.57 -35.69 -0.74
N LYS A 30 42.07 -36.46 -1.71
CA LYS A 30 41.95 -37.91 -1.81
C LYS A 30 43.29 -38.56 -1.43
N ILE A 31 43.24 -39.63 -0.65
CA ILE A 31 44.39 -40.46 -0.28
C ILE A 31 44.19 -41.82 -0.97
N THR A 32 45.13 -42.22 -1.81
CA THR A 32 45.19 -43.58 -2.37
C THR A 32 46.25 -44.36 -1.63
N VAL A 33 45.86 -45.50 -1.06
CA VAL A 33 46.73 -46.34 -0.24
C VAL A 33 46.98 -47.65 -0.95
N ASN A 34 48.25 -47.99 -1.10
CA ASN A 34 48.71 -49.31 -1.53
C ASN A 34 49.21 -50.07 -0.29
N VAL A 35 48.45 -51.05 0.18
CA VAL A 35 48.82 -51.84 1.36
C VAL A 35 49.73 -52.99 0.98
N ARG A 36 50.77 -53.19 1.79
CA ARG A 36 51.75 -54.26 1.67
C ARG A 36 51.90 -55.00 2.99
N GLU A 37 52.37 -56.24 2.93
CA GLU A 37 52.87 -56.95 4.09
C GLU A 37 54.24 -57.55 3.77
N LYS A 38 55.29 -57.05 4.43
CA LYS A 38 56.69 -57.41 4.13
C LYS A 38 57.02 -57.24 2.64
N GLY A 39 56.53 -56.15 2.04
CA GLY A 39 56.66 -55.82 0.62
C GLY A 39 55.72 -56.58 -0.34
N GLN A 40 54.98 -57.59 0.13
CA GLN A 40 54.05 -58.36 -0.72
C GLN A 40 52.68 -57.69 -0.83
N LEU A 41 51.95 -57.99 -1.91
CA LEU A 41 50.59 -57.51 -2.12
C LEU A 41 49.62 -58.14 -1.10
N VAL A 42 48.67 -57.35 -0.60
CA VAL A 42 47.62 -57.80 0.33
C VAL A 42 46.30 -57.91 -0.41
N ASP A 43 45.65 -59.09 -0.40
CA ASP A 43 44.33 -59.29 -1.02
C ASP A 43 43.20 -58.86 -0.07
N LEU A 44 42.50 -57.79 -0.44
CA LEU A 44 41.38 -57.21 0.28
C LEU A 44 40.02 -57.75 -0.17
N THR A 45 39.97 -58.84 -0.93
CA THR A 45 38.71 -59.42 -1.41
C THR A 45 37.78 -59.80 -0.24
N GLY A 46 36.64 -59.13 -0.18
CA GLY A 46 35.62 -59.33 0.85
C GLY A 46 35.85 -58.53 2.14
N TYR A 47 36.86 -57.66 2.21
CA TYR A 47 37.04 -56.70 3.31
C TYR A 47 36.23 -55.43 3.07
N ALA A 48 35.83 -54.76 4.14
CA ALA A 48 35.46 -53.35 4.16
C ALA A 48 36.64 -52.55 4.73
N VAL A 49 36.95 -51.40 4.15
CA VAL A 49 38.02 -50.52 4.65
C VAL A 49 37.39 -49.29 5.29
N LYS A 50 37.79 -48.99 6.52
CA LYS A 50 37.36 -47.79 7.28
C LYS A 50 38.56 -46.87 7.49
N TYR A 51 38.34 -45.58 7.36
CA TYR A 51 39.24 -44.55 7.85
C TYR A 51 38.83 -44.19 9.27
N GLU A 52 39.74 -44.29 10.23
CA GLU A 52 39.52 -43.87 11.62
C GLU A 52 40.53 -42.77 11.97
N ALA A 53 40.07 -41.69 12.58
CA ALA A 53 40.94 -40.58 12.97
C ALA A 53 40.46 -39.88 14.23
N ILE A 54 41.41 -39.40 15.03
CA ILE A 54 41.15 -38.60 16.22
C ILE A 54 42.11 -37.39 16.28
N ASN A 55 41.63 -36.25 16.75
CA ASN A 55 42.46 -35.06 16.99
C ASN A 55 42.81 -34.89 18.48
N GLN A 56 43.63 -33.88 18.80
CA GLN A 56 44.08 -33.63 20.17
C GLN A 56 42.96 -33.16 21.11
N VAL A 57 41.85 -32.67 20.54
CA VAL A 57 40.65 -32.23 21.27
C VAL A 57 39.66 -33.39 21.50
N GLY A 58 39.96 -34.60 21.00
CA GLY A 58 39.13 -35.79 21.19
C GLY A 58 37.97 -35.94 20.19
N LEU A 59 37.93 -35.13 19.12
CA LEU A 59 37.00 -35.33 18.01
C LEU A 59 37.44 -36.54 17.19
N PHE A 60 36.50 -37.42 16.91
CA PHE A 60 36.73 -38.67 16.19
C PHE A 60 35.92 -38.75 14.90
N VAL A 61 36.51 -39.35 13.87
CA VAL A 61 35.88 -39.64 12.57
C VAL A 61 36.06 -41.11 12.25
N ARG A 62 34.99 -41.76 11.80
CA ARG A 62 35.01 -43.09 11.19
C ARG A 62 34.20 -43.09 9.91
N ASP A 63 34.88 -43.23 8.80
CA ASP A 63 34.28 -43.16 7.46
C ASP A 63 34.65 -44.38 6.62
N ASP A 64 33.87 -44.64 5.58
CA ASP A 64 34.13 -45.72 4.63
C ASP A 64 35.18 -45.28 3.59
N ALA A 65 36.18 -46.13 3.38
CA ALA A 65 37.11 -46.01 2.26
C ALA A 65 36.64 -46.89 1.09
N GLN A 66 36.90 -46.43 -0.12
CA GLN A 66 36.54 -47.12 -1.35
C GLN A 66 37.68 -48.03 -1.80
N ILE A 67 37.45 -49.34 -1.87
CA ILE A 67 38.38 -50.29 -2.48
C ILE A 67 38.45 -50.00 -3.99
N VAL A 68 39.66 -49.86 -4.51
CA VAL A 68 39.95 -49.55 -5.92
C VAL A 68 40.39 -50.82 -6.65
N ASP A 69 41.29 -51.59 -6.04
CA ASP A 69 41.75 -52.88 -6.53
C ASP A 69 41.97 -53.82 -5.33
N ALA A 70 40.99 -54.70 -5.11
CA ALA A 70 41.01 -55.61 -3.97
C ALA A 70 42.19 -56.59 -4.03
N LYS A 71 42.51 -57.13 -5.21
CA LYS A 71 43.53 -58.17 -5.37
C LYS A 71 44.95 -57.65 -5.13
N ASN A 72 45.16 -56.36 -5.39
CA ASN A 72 46.45 -55.69 -5.23
C ASN A 72 46.53 -54.79 -3.99
N GLY A 73 45.53 -54.82 -3.10
CA GLY A 73 45.58 -54.09 -1.84
C GLY A 73 45.45 -52.57 -1.99
N VAL A 74 44.72 -52.10 -3.01
CA VAL A 74 44.58 -50.68 -3.31
C VAL A 74 43.19 -50.18 -2.93
N PHE A 75 43.15 -49.14 -2.10
CA PHE A 75 41.92 -48.42 -1.79
C PHE A 75 42.16 -46.92 -1.75
N SER A 76 41.08 -46.16 -1.64
CA SER A 76 41.16 -44.71 -1.54
C SER A 76 40.12 -44.13 -0.59
N TYR A 77 40.50 -43.03 0.06
CA TYR A 77 39.62 -42.29 0.96
C TYR A 77 39.71 -40.80 0.63
N THR A 78 38.56 -40.14 0.53
CA THR A 78 38.48 -38.68 0.35
C THR A 78 38.10 -38.07 1.68
N LEU A 79 38.87 -37.09 2.16
CA LEU A 79 38.61 -36.48 3.47
C LEU A 79 37.19 -35.88 3.51
N SER A 80 36.38 -36.37 4.45
CA SER A 80 35.02 -35.90 4.68
C SER A 80 34.99 -34.49 5.28
N SER A 81 33.82 -33.85 5.29
CA SER A 81 33.64 -32.56 5.96
C SER A 81 33.98 -32.59 7.45
N GLN A 82 33.73 -33.73 8.11
CA GLN A 82 34.03 -33.97 9.50
C GLN A 82 35.54 -34.11 9.70
N ALA A 83 36.21 -34.86 8.81
CA ALA A 83 37.66 -35.04 8.82
C ALA A 83 38.43 -33.73 8.60
N VAL A 84 37.83 -32.72 7.95
CA VAL A 84 38.45 -31.38 7.75
C VAL A 84 37.77 -30.26 8.54
N SER A 85 36.98 -30.58 9.56
CA SER A 85 36.16 -29.60 10.28
C SER A 85 36.95 -28.68 11.21
N THR A 86 38.05 -29.18 11.79
CA THR A 86 38.80 -28.50 12.86
C THR A 86 40.27 -28.46 12.52
N SER A 87 40.88 -27.27 12.55
CA SER A 87 42.33 -27.13 12.32
C SER A 87 43.09 -27.72 13.51
N ASP A 88 43.78 -28.83 13.30
CA ASP A 88 44.59 -29.51 14.30
C ASP A 88 45.52 -30.54 13.63
N ASP A 89 46.38 -31.18 14.40
CA ASP A 89 47.01 -32.44 14.02
C ASP A 89 46.08 -33.62 14.37
N TRP A 90 45.81 -34.45 13.37
CA TRP A 90 45.00 -35.65 13.47
C TRP A 90 45.90 -36.88 13.36
N THR A 91 45.70 -37.82 14.28
CA THR A 91 46.23 -39.18 14.18
C THR A 91 45.16 -40.03 13.53
N ALA A 92 45.48 -40.67 12.42
CA ALA A 92 44.55 -41.50 11.68
C ALA A 92 45.16 -42.85 11.33
N TYR A 93 44.34 -43.82 10.98
CA TYR A 93 44.77 -45.10 10.42
C TYR A 93 43.61 -45.69 9.61
N PHE A 94 43.90 -46.73 8.83
CA PHE A 94 42.90 -47.48 8.12
C PHE A 94 42.68 -48.83 8.77
N VAL A 95 41.43 -49.26 8.84
CA VAL A 95 41.02 -50.56 9.36
C VAL A 95 40.44 -51.37 8.21
N MET A 96 40.92 -52.59 8.01
CA MET A 96 40.29 -53.54 7.10
C MET A 96 39.56 -54.58 7.96
N GLU A 97 38.25 -54.71 7.74
CA GLU A 97 37.35 -55.57 8.53
C GLU A 97 36.67 -56.60 7.61
N LYS A 98 36.66 -57.88 8.01
CA LYS A 98 35.96 -58.97 7.30
C LYS A 98 35.44 -59.97 8.30
N SER A 99 34.10 -60.08 8.41
CA SER A 99 33.46 -60.91 9.44
C SER A 99 33.99 -60.54 10.84
N THR A 100 34.69 -61.45 11.52
CA THR A 100 35.31 -61.22 12.85
C THR A 100 36.77 -60.77 12.77
N GLU A 101 37.35 -60.66 11.58
CA GLU A 101 38.73 -60.23 11.38
C GLU A 101 38.83 -58.71 11.33
N ARG A 102 39.84 -58.16 12.02
CA ARG A 102 40.19 -56.75 12.01
C ARG A 102 41.70 -56.61 11.94
N MET A 103 42.17 -55.87 10.93
CA MET A 103 43.57 -55.46 10.79
C MET A 103 43.61 -53.93 10.65
N SER A 104 44.61 -53.29 11.25
CA SER A 104 44.77 -51.83 11.20
C SER A 104 46.14 -51.48 10.63
N THR A 105 46.22 -50.38 9.89
CA THR A 105 47.51 -49.82 9.49
C THR A 105 48.20 -49.13 10.67
N PRO A 106 49.51 -48.88 10.57
CA PRO A 106 50.17 -47.90 11.43
C PRO A 106 49.49 -46.53 11.37
N ASP A 107 49.73 -45.74 12.40
CA ASP A 107 49.25 -44.37 12.49
C ASP A 107 49.85 -43.49 11.38
N ILE A 108 48.99 -42.71 10.74
CA ILE A 108 49.33 -41.65 9.80
C ILE A 108 48.98 -40.30 10.41
N ARG A 109 49.83 -39.29 10.17
CA ARG A 109 49.60 -37.93 10.65
C ARG A 109 48.99 -37.06 9.57
N ILE A 110 47.85 -36.44 9.86
CA ILE A 110 47.22 -35.42 9.01
C ILE A 110 47.23 -34.07 9.73
N THR A 111 47.96 -33.11 9.18
CA THR A 111 47.99 -31.73 9.70
C THR A 111 47.01 -30.84 8.94
N LEU A 112 46.00 -30.34 9.63
CA LEU A 112 45.05 -29.36 9.10
C LEU A 112 45.40 -27.95 9.54
N ARG A 113 45.70 -27.08 8.59
CA ARG A 113 45.90 -25.65 8.88
C ARG A 113 44.59 -24.88 8.73
N ARG A 114 44.41 -23.86 9.58
CA ARG A 114 43.23 -22.98 9.58
C ARG A 114 42.96 -22.42 8.18
N ASP A 115 41.68 -22.40 7.80
CA ASP A 115 41.21 -21.65 6.63
C ASP A 115 41.23 -20.16 6.97
N VAL A 116 41.78 -19.34 6.07
CA VAL A 116 41.82 -17.88 6.24
C VAL A 116 40.42 -17.26 6.30
N LYS A 117 39.38 -17.95 5.82
CA LYS A 117 37.99 -17.50 5.94
C LYS A 117 37.39 -17.81 7.31
N GLU A 118 37.90 -18.81 8.02
CA GLU A 118 37.33 -19.26 9.29
C GLU A 118 37.62 -18.22 10.39
N GLY A 119 36.57 -17.54 10.85
CA GLY A 119 36.65 -16.48 11.87
C GLY A 119 37.27 -15.17 11.40
N ASN A 120 37.48 -14.97 10.09
CA ASN A 120 37.89 -13.69 9.54
C ASN A 120 36.82 -13.14 8.60
N ILE A 121 36.54 -11.85 8.72
CA ILE A 121 35.66 -11.13 7.81
C ILE A 121 36.51 -10.60 6.66
N LYS A 122 36.08 -10.85 5.43
CA LYS A 122 36.70 -10.26 4.25
C LYS A 122 36.59 -8.74 4.36
N ILE A 123 37.70 -8.02 4.20
CA ILE A 123 37.67 -6.57 4.09
C ILE A 123 36.99 -6.23 2.76
N GLU A 124 35.72 -5.88 2.81
CA GLU A 124 35.00 -5.26 1.71
C GLU A 124 34.99 -3.74 1.92
N ASN A 125 34.84 -2.95 0.85
CA ASN A 125 34.88 -1.48 0.90
C ASN A 125 33.60 -0.92 1.58
N TYR A 126 33.40 -1.20 2.87
CA TYR A 126 32.25 -0.73 3.67
C TYR A 126 32.12 0.79 3.67
N ILE A 127 33.24 1.51 3.52
CA ILE A 127 33.26 2.97 3.38
C ILE A 127 32.45 3.40 2.14
N SER A 128 32.59 2.69 1.01
CA SER A 128 31.87 3.04 -0.22
C SER A 128 30.36 2.77 -0.14
N GLU A 129 29.94 1.74 0.59
CA GLU A 129 28.53 1.44 0.83
C GLU A 129 27.90 2.46 1.80
N PHE A 130 28.65 2.88 2.82
CA PHE A 130 28.20 3.93 3.76
C PHE A 130 28.01 5.29 3.07
N ASP A 131 28.94 5.68 2.18
CA ASP A 131 28.82 6.91 1.39
C ASP A 131 27.61 6.90 0.46
N LYS A 132 27.27 5.73 -0.12
CA LYS A 132 26.04 5.58 -0.94
C LYS A 132 24.79 5.77 -0.09
N LEU A 133 24.74 5.15 1.09
CA LEU A 133 23.61 5.27 2.01
C LEU A 133 23.41 6.74 2.44
N LYS A 134 24.50 7.42 2.80
CA LYS A 134 24.47 8.84 3.17
C LYS A 134 23.91 9.71 2.05
N LYS A 135 24.39 9.53 0.82
CA LYS A 135 23.86 10.25 -0.35
C LYS A 135 22.37 10.04 -0.56
N GLN A 136 21.87 8.82 -0.37
CA GLN A 136 20.44 8.52 -0.48
C GLN A 136 19.63 9.23 0.61
N ILE A 137 20.11 9.23 1.85
CA ILE A 137 19.47 9.93 2.98
C ILE A 137 19.42 11.44 2.73
N ASP A 138 20.52 12.05 2.30
CA ASP A 138 20.59 13.48 2.02
C ASP A 138 19.62 13.87 0.89
N ALA A 139 19.53 13.05 -0.17
CA ALA A 139 18.59 13.26 -1.26
C ALA A 139 17.12 13.16 -0.81
N LEU A 140 16.80 12.21 0.07
CA LEU A 140 15.45 12.08 0.65
C LEU A 140 15.09 13.28 1.53
N GLN A 141 16.03 13.76 2.36
CA GLN A 141 15.79 14.93 3.21
C GLN A 141 15.49 16.17 2.36
N GLN A 142 16.28 16.42 1.31
CA GLN A 142 16.02 17.54 0.40
C GLN A 142 14.67 17.43 -0.32
N ALA A 143 14.24 16.22 -0.67
CA ALA A 143 12.93 15.99 -1.28
C ALA A 143 11.78 16.26 -0.31
N VAL A 144 11.94 15.92 0.98
CA VAL A 144 10.98 16.20 2.04
C VAL A 144 10.92 17.70 2.35
N ASP A 145 12.06 18.37 2.47
CA ASP A 145 12.11 19.81 2.79
C ASP A 145 11.52 20.69 1.67
N LYS A 146 11.58 20.23 0.43
CA LYS A 146 10.94 20.88 -0.74
C LYS A 146 9.49 20.50 -0.93
N MET A 147 8.96 19.55 -0.16
CA MET A 147 7.62 19.04 -0.35
C MET A 147 6.59 20.05 0.15
N ASP A 148 5.84 20.63 -0.78
CA ASP A 148 4.74 21.55 -0.50
C ASP A 148 3.46 20.77 -0.15
N VAL A 149 3.39 20.23 1.07
CA VAL A 149 2.27 19.43 1.56
C VAL A 149 1.57 20.08 2.75
N VAL A 150 0.24 20.06 2.71
CA VAL A 150 -0.60 20.43 3.86
C VAL A 150 -0.64 19.26 4.84
N LYS A 151 -0.53 19.54 6.16
CA LYS A 151 -0.64 18.50 7.20
C LYS A 151 -1.97 17.77 7.11
N ARG A 152 -1.95 16.43 7.20
CA ARG A 152 -3.16 15.58 7.13
C ARG A 152 -4.09 15.72 8.35
N SER A 153 -3.62 16.25 9.48
CA SER A 153 -4.45 16.52 10.66
C SER A 153 -3.81 17.57 11.60
N GLY A 154 -4.65 18.25 12.38
CA GLY A 154 -4.25 18.92 13.63
C GLY A 154 -3.39 20.19 13.51
N GLY A 155 -3.65 21.08 12.55
CA GLY A 155 -2.95 22.37 12.44
C GLY A 155 -3.86 23.54 12.05
N ILE A 156 -3.40 24.77 12.32
CA ILE A 156 -4.02 26.01 11.83
C ILE A 156 -3.25 26.47 10.60
N MET A 157 -3.94 26.67 9.48
CA MET A 157 -3.36 27.37 8.32
C MET A 157 -3.41 28.88 8.59
N THR A 158 -2.27 29.55 8.46
CA THR A 158 -2.21 31.03 8.49
C THR A 158 -2.17 31.55 7.05
N GLY A 159 -2.86 32.66 6.77
CA GLY A 159 -3.02 33.20 5.41
C GLY A 159 -4.31 32.77 4.69
N TYR A 160 -4.49 33.22 3.43
CA TYR A 160 -5.65 32.87 2.61
C TYR A 160 -5.48 31.50 1.95
N LEU A 161 -6.51 30.67 1.99
CA LEU A 161 -6.58 29.46 1.18
C LEU A 161 -7.08 29.83 -0.22
N THR A 162 -6.21 29.73 -1.22
CA THR A 162 -6.58 29.88 -2.64
C THR A 162 -6.62 28.51 -3.31
N MET A 163 -7.74 28.14 -3.90
CA MET A 163 -7.89 26.87 -4.62
C MET A 163 -7.89 27.17 -6.12
N ARG A 164 -6.89 26.63 -6.83
CA ARG A 164 -6.85 26.67 -8.30
C ARG A 164 -7.42 25.35 -8.81
N PRO A 165 -8.57 25.35 -9.51
CA PRO A 165 -9.07 24.16 -10.14
C PRO A 165 -8.04 23.54 -11.09
N THR A 166 -8.02 22.22 -11.19
CA THR A 166 -7.21 21.50 -12.18
C THR A 166 -7.53 22.04 -13.59
N PRO A 167 -6.54 22.19 -14.50
CA PRO A 167 -6.80 22.57 -15.88
C PRO A 167 -7.92 21.70 -16.48
N GLY A 168 -9.02 22.33 -16.92
CA GLY A 168 -10.22 21.65 -17.44
C GLY A 168 -11.33 21.40 -16.41
N SER A 169 -11.16 21.79 -15.15
CA SER A 169 -12.19 21.77 -14.10
C SER A 169 -12.47 23.19 -13.61
N ASN A 170 -13.71 23.45 -13.19
CA ASN A 170 -14.10 24.69 -12.51
C ASN A 170 -14.34 24.48 -11.00
N ILE A 171 -14.17 23.24 -10.51
CA ILE A 171 -14.50 22.86 -9.14
C ILE A 171 -13.40 23.40 -8.20
N GLY A 172 -13.79 24.28 -7.29
CA GLY A 172 -12.91 24.79 -6.23
C GLY A 172 -12.88 23.83 -5.05
N VAL A 173 -14.05 23.54 -4.46
CA VAL A 173 -14.22 22.63 -3.31
C VAL A 173 -15.17 21.52 -3.69
N GLY A 174 -14.75 20.26 -3.53
CA GLY A 174 -15.58 19.08 -3.78
C GLY A 174 -15.68 18.17 -2.56
N PHE A 175 -16.87 17.60 -2.35
CA PHE A 175 -17.14 16.58 -1.36
C PHE A 175 -17.48 15.29 -2.09
N ASN A 176 -16.68 14.25 -1.86
CA ASN A 176 -16.81 12.98 -2.55
C ASN A 176 -17.45 11.92 -1.66
N SER A 177 -18.16 10.97 -2.27
CA SER A 177 -18.60 9.74 -1.62
C SER A 177 -17.40 8.82 -1.30
N GLU A 178 -17.65 7.75 -0.54
CA GLU A 178 -16.63 6.72 -0.25
C GLU A 178 -16.05 6.10 -1.54
N ASP A 179 -16.86 6.02 -2.59
CA ASP A 179 -16.47 5.53 -3.92
C ASP A 179 -15.70 6.57 -4.76
N LYS A 180 -15.31 7.70 -4.14
CA LYS A 180 -14.55 8.81 -4.75
C LYS A 180 -15.28 9.54 -5.87
N LEU A 181 -16.60 9.36 -6.01
CA LEU A 181 -17.43 10.16 -6.91
C LEU A 181 -17.75 11.51 -6.26
N LEU A 182 -17.78 12.59 -7.05
CA LEU A 182 -18.13 13.92 -6.55
C LEU A 182 -19.65 14.00 -6.31
N ASP A 183 -20.06 14.20 -5.06
CA ASP A 183 -21.48 14.31 -4.69
C ASP A 183 -21.95 15.78 -4.74
N ILE A 184 -21.19 16.69 -4.14
CA ILE A 184 -21.55 18.11 -4.01
C ILE A 184 -20.30 19.00 -3.98
N GLY A 185 -20.41 20.25 -4.38
CA GLY A 185 -19.25 21.15 -4.42
C GLY A 185 -19.51 22.57 -4.88
N LEU A 186 -18.55 23.43 -4.56
CA LEU A 186 -18.50 24.84 -4.92
C LEU A 186 -17.69 25.02 -6.21
N VAL A 187 -18.29 25.70 -7.18
CA VAL A 187 -17.72 25.93 -8.50
C VAL A 187 -17.52 27.42 -8.73
N GLY A 188 -16.34 27.78 -9.21
CA GLY A 188 -16.03 29.11 -9.73
C GLY A 188 -15.64 28.98 -11.19
N ALA A 189 -16.44 29.55 -12.10
CA ALA A 189 -16.14 29.55 -13.51
C ALA A 189 -15.37 30.81 -13.91
N SER A 190 -14.60 30.72 -15.00
CA SER A 190 -13.75 31.80 -15.51
C SER A 190 -14.50 33.04 -15.96
N ASP A 191 -15.80 32.91 -16.25
CA ASP A 191 -16.71 34.00 -16.63
C ASP A 191 -17.26 34.78 -15.42
N GLY A 192 -16.85 34.42 -14.20
CA GLY A 192 -17.30 35.06 -12.97
C GLY A 192 -18.60 34.49 -12.40
N GLN A 193 -19.09 33.36 -12.94
CA GLN A 193 -20.17 32.58 -12.34
C GLN A 193 -19.66 31.82 -11.10
N PHE A 194 -20.49 31.73 -10.08
CA PHE A 194 -20.26 30.91 -8.89
C PHE A 194 -21.51 30.09 -8.59
N TYR A 195 -21.37 28.80 -8.25
CA TYR A 195 -22.54 27.99 -7.89
C TYR A 195 -22.21 26.82 -6.97
N LEU A 196 -23.23 26.36 -6.24
CA LEU A 196 -23.21 25.12 -5.47
C LEU A 196 -24.02 24.08 -6.24
N LYS A 197 -23.38 23.00 -6.66
CA LYS A 197 -24.03 21.92 -7.41
C LYS A 197 -24.02 20.62 -6.61
N ASP A 198 -25.16 19.96 -6.58
CA ASP A 198 -25.36 18.57 -6.19
C ASP A 198 -25.31 17.72 -7.47
N TRP A 199 -24.19 17.04 -7.70
CA TRP A 199 -24.01 16.15 -8.85
C TRP A 199 -24.77 14.84 -8.68
N LYS A 200 -24.92 14.36 -7.45
CA LYS A 200 -25.64 13.12 -7.15
C LYS A 200 -27.10 13.19 -7.60
N ASN A 201 -27.75 14.33 -7.38
CA ASN A 201 -29.14 14.57 -7.79
C ASN A 201 -29.25 15.43 -9.07
N ASN A 202 -28.11 15.83 -9.66
CA ASN A 202 -28.01 16.73 -10.80
C ASN A 202 -28.81 18.04 -10.64
N LYS A 203 -28.62 18.72 -9.50
CA LYS A 203 -29.29 20.00 -9.18
C LYS A 203 -28.29 21.10 -8.87
N VAL A 204 -28.60 22.32 -9.32
CA VAL A 204 -27.95 23.54 -8.82
C VAL A 204 -28.77 24.03 -7.63
N LEU A 205 -28.12 24.26 -6.49
CA LEU A 205 -28.79 24.68 -5.26
C LEU A 205 -28.80 26.20 -5.11
N LEU A 206 -27.73 26.85 -5.55
CA LEU A 206 -27.63 28.30 -5.68
C LEU A 206 -26.64 28.64 -6.78
N ASP A 207 -26.82 29.80 -7.40
CA ASP A 207 -25.87 30.38 -8.33
C ASP A 207 -25.81 31.91 -8.21
N LYS A 208 -24.63 32.45 -8.49
CA LYS A 208 -24.39 33.86 -8.74
C LYS A 208 -23.98 33.98 -10.20
N SER A 209 -24.78 34.69 -10.99
CA SER A 209 -24.49 34.96 -12.39
C SER A 209 -23.24 35.85 -12.55
N PRO A 210 -22.63 35.88 -13.74
CA PRO A 210 -21.58 36.86 -14.06
C PRO A 210 -22.01 38.32 -13.80
N THR A 211 -23.30 38.61 -14.00
CA THR A 211 -23.91 39.95 -13.80
C THR A 211 -24.26 40.28 -12.35
N GLY A 212 -24.04 39.36 -11.40
CA GLY A 212 -24.26 39.60 -9.97
C GLY A 212 -25.62 39.17 -9.42
N VAL A 213 -26.48 38.57 -10.23
CA VAL A 213 -27.76 38.03 -9.75
C VAL A 213 -27.51 36.77 -8.94
N PHE A 214 -28.04 36.71 -7.72
CA PHE A 214 -27.95 35.54 -6.85
C PHE A 214 -29.29 34.80 -6.80
N ASN A 215 -29.33 33.58 -7.34
CA ASN A 215 -30.49 32.71 -7.29
C ASN A 215 -30.28 31.61 -6.25
N VAL A 216 -31.36 31.25 -5.56
CA VAL A 216 -31.41 30.09 -4.67
C VAL A 216 -32.56 29.20 -5.12
N PHE A 217 -32.26 27.94 -5.42
CA PHE A 217 -33.23 26.97 -5.93
C PHE A 217 -33.67 26.07 -4.77
N ALA A 218 -34.64 26.55 -3.98
CA ALA A 218 -35.19 25.80 -2.85
C ALA A 218 -36.70 26.03 -2.69
N ASP A 219 -37.41 24.99 -2.24
CA ASP A 219 -38.88 25.00 -2.08
C ASP A 219 -39.35 25.69 -0.78
N ASN A 220 -38.41 26.10 0.10
CA ASN A 220 -38.72 26.55 1.46
C ASN A 220 -37.84 27.72 1.93
N LEU A 221 -37.61 28.71 1.06
CA LEU A 221 -36.79 29.89 1.40
C LEU A 221 -37.40 30.79 2.48
N LEU A 222 -38.73 30.87 2.55
CA LEU A 222 -39.42 31.62 3.60
C LEU A 222 -39.68 30.73 4.82
N LYS A 223 -39.51 31.30 6.02
CA LYS A 223 -39.84 30.62 7.28
C LYS A 223 -41.31 30.19 7.29
N LYS A 224 -41.56 29.03 7.90
CA LYS A 224 -42.91 28.44 8.03
C LYS A 224 -43.75 29.04 9.17
N ALA A 225 -43.16 29.90 10.01
CA ALA A 225 -43.84 30.57 11.11
C ALA A 225 -43.23 31.96 11.36
N GLY A 226 -44.10 32.97 11.48
CA GLY A 226 -43.83 34.31 12.02
C GLY A 226 -42.53 34.99 11.60
N ASP A 227 -42.61 35.99 10.73
CA ASP A 227 -41.58 37.02 10.56
C ASP A 227 -42.17 38.26 9.85
N ILE A 228 -41.43 39.38 9.83
CA ILE A 228 -41.83 40.61 9.12
C ILE A 228 -41.00 40.77 7.85
N ILE A 229 -41.65 40.89 6.69
CA ILE A 229 -40.97 41.34 5.46
C ILE A 229 -40.95 42.88 5.49
N ASN A 230 -39.77 43.47 5.71
CA ASN A 230 -39.59 44.92 5.63
C ASN A 230 -39.34 45.34 4.17
N GLY A 231 -39.97 46.43 3.73
CA GLY A 231 -39.86 46.95 2.37
C GLY A 231 -41.07 46.64 1.47
N LEU A 232 -41.04 47.12 0.23
CA LEU A 232 -42.10 46.86 -0.76
C LEU A 232 -41.94 45.45 -1.34
N LEU A 233 -42.99 44.65 -1.24
CA LEU A 233 -43.09 43.36 -1.92
C LEU A 233 -43.91 43.53 -3.21
N GLU A 234 -43.26 43.37 -4.37
CA GLU A 234 -43.88 43.47 -5.69
C GLU A 234 -44.16 42.07 -6.27
N PHE A 235 -45.40 41.82 -6.68
CA PHE A 235 -45.79 40.61 -7.40
C PHE A 235 -46.06 40.96 -8.87
N LYS A 236 -45.38 40.27 -9.80
CA LYS A 236 -45.52 40.50 -11.26
C LYS A 236 -46.41 39.48 -11.97
N SER A 237 -46.89 38.46 -11.25
CA SER A 237 -47.87 37.51 -11.76
C SER A 237 -49.28 38.06 -11.62
N ASP A 238 -50.16 37.73 -12.58
CA ASP A 238 -51.57 38.11 -12.51
C ASP A 238 -52.23 37.56 -11.24
N ASN A 239 -52.01 36.27 -10.93
CA ASN A 239 -52.34 35.71 -9.61
C ASN A 239 -51.21 36.05 -8.64
N ALA A 240 -51.31 37.20 -7.98
CA ALA A 240 -50.27 37.75 -7.13
C ALA A 240 -50.10 36.94 -5.83
N ILE A 241 -51.21 36.64 -5.13
CA ILE A 241 -51.19 35.92 -3.85
C ILE A 241 -52.35 34.93 -3.81
N VAL A 242 -52.12 33.71 -3.33
CA VAL A 242 -53.18 32.75 -3.00
C VAL A 242 -53.22 32.53 -1.49
N LEU A 243 -54.34 32.88 -0.87
CA LEU A 243 -54.61 32.63 0.54
C LEU A 243 -55.32 31.29 0.68
N GLY A 244 -54.59 30.28 1.11
CA GLY A 244 -55.13 28.96 1.41
C GLY A 244 -55.87 28.94 2.75
N SER A 245 -56.98 28.21 2.82
CA SER A 245 -57.66 27.85 4.08
C SER A 245 -57.82 26.32 4.15
N ARG A 246 -58.52 25.78 5.16
CA ARG A 246 -58.90 24.35 5.20
C ARG A 246 -60.02 24.00 4.21
N SER A 247 -60.66 24.99 3.60
CA SER A 247 -61.79 24.82 2.68
C SER A 247 -61.50 25.48 1.32
N TYR A 248 -62.09 26.63 1.03
CA TYR A 248 -61.87 27.36 -0.23
C TYR A 248 -60.62 28.22 -0.13
N LYS A 249 -59.89 28.34 -1.24
CA LYS A 249 -58.79 29.29 -1.37
C LYS A 249 -59.35 30.63 -1.87
N THR A 250 -58.64 31.73 -1.61
CA THR A 250 -58.93 33.02 -2.24
C THR A 250 -57.70 33.50 -2.99
N VAL A 251 -57.87 33.88 -4.25
CA VAL A 251 -56.81 34.55 -5.01
C VAL A 251 -56.93 36.06 -4.86
N ILE A 252 -55.79 36.71 -4.70
CA ILE A 252 -55.59 38.13 -4.90
C ILE A 252 -54.97 38.28 -6.29
N HIS A 253 -55.76 38.78 -7.23
CA HIS A 253 -55.43 38.86 -8.65
C HIS A 253 -55.27 40.32 -9.08
N LYS A 254 -54.26 40.59 -9.89
CA LYS A 254 -54.01 41.87 -10.54
C LYS A 254 -54.65 41.86 -11.93
N GLY A 255 -55.69 42.68 -12.12
CA GLY A 255 -56.32 42.88 -13.42
C GLY A 255 -55.39 43.59 -14.41
N ALA A 256 -55.70 43.42 -15.70
CA ALA A 256 -54.88 43.94 -16.80
C ALA A 256 -54.78 45.47 -16.83
N GLN A 257 -55.74 46.19 -16.23
CA GLN A 257 -55.74 47.66 -16.15
C GLN A 257 -55.33 48.18 -14.77
N GLY A 258 -54.78 47.31 -13.92
CA GLY A 258 -54.34 47.66 -12.57
C GLY A 258 -55.38 47.44 -11.48
N GLU A 259 -56.48 46.75 -11.79
CA GLU A 259 -57.51 46.39 -10.82
C GLU A 259 -56.96 45.41 -9.77
N LEU A 260 -57.49 45.49 -8.56
CA LEU A 260 -57.27 44.49 -7.52
C LEU A 260 -58.53 43.65 -7.38
N ILE A 261 -58.41 42.34 -7.64
CA ILE A 261 -59.54 41.41 -7.71
C ILE A 261 -59.36 40.31 -6.67
N PHE A 262 -60.43 40.04 -5.92
CA PHE A 262 -60.52 38.90 -5.02
C PHE A 262 -61.53 37.90 -5.57
N ALA A 263 -61.14 36.62 -5.70
CA ALA A 263 -62.05 35.56 -6.12
C ALA A 263 -61.83 34.26 -5.33
N PRO A 264 -62.89 33.55 -4.91
CA PRO A 264 -62.77 32.26 -4.24
C PRO A 264 -62.48 31.14 -5.25
N SER A 265 -61.98 30.00 -4.79
CA SER A 265 -61.87 28.79 -5.63
C SER A 265 -63.25 28.21 -5.97
N THR A 266 -63.38 27.53 -7.11
CA THR A 266 -64.64 26.88 -7.54
C THR A 266 -64.99 25.66 -6.69
N VAL A 267 -63.96 25.02 -6.10
CA VAL A 267 -64.07 23.86 -5.22
C VAL A 267 -63.14 24.01 -4.03
N SER A 268 -63.40 23.25 -2.95
CA SER A 268 -62.50 23.17 -1.79
C SER A 268 -61.09 22.77 -2.24
N GLN A 269 -60.08 23.50 -1.77
CA GLN A 269 -58.66 23.34 -2.11
C GLN A 269 -58.29 23.44 -3.61
N GLY A 270 -59.21 23.85 -4.49
CA GLY A 270 -58.97 23.95 -5.92
C GLY A 270 -58.12 25.14 -6.34
N ASP A 271 -57.52 25.05 -7.53
CA ASP A 271 -56.69 26.10 -8.16
C ASP A 271 -57.40 26.79 -9.35
N THR A 272 -58.73 26.64 -9.43
CA THR A 272 -59.59 27.33 -10.39
C THR A 272 -60.46 28.34 -9.65
N TRP A 273 -60.60 29.56 -10.20
CA TRP A 273 -61.24 30.69 -9.52
C TRP A 273 -62.65 30.97 -10.03
N ASP A 274 -63.59 31.18 -9.12
CA ASP A 274 -64.98 31.52 -9.41
C ASP A 274 -65.11 33.04 -9.60
N TRP A 275 -64.83 33.51 -10.81
CA TRP A 275 -64.91 34.92 -11.19
C TRP A 275 -66.33 35.50 -11.11
N SER A 276 -67.35 34.64 -11.04
CA SER A 276 -68.75 35.05 -10.83
C SER A 276 -69.03 35.46 -9.39
N LYS A 277 -68.08 35.24 -8.47
CA LYS A 277 -68.14 35.67 -7.07
C LYS A 277 -67.05 36.68 -6.72
N ARG A 278 -66.47 37.34 -7.73
CA ARG A 278 -65.35 38.26 -7.51
C ARG A 278 -65.80 39.58 -6.87
N VAL A 279 -64.87 40.20 -6.16
CA VAL A 279 -64.90 41.61 -5.76
C VAL A 279 -63.74 42.33 -6.44
N GLU A 280 -64.01 43.46 -7.08
CA GLU A 280 -63.06 44.19 -7.91
C GLU A 280 -62.93 45.64 -7.43
N PHE A 281 -61.70 46.08 -7.20
CA PHE A 281 -61.34 47.47 -6.90
C PHE A 281 -60.60 48.06 -8.10
N ARG A 282 -61.02 49.25 -8.55
CA ARG A 282 -60.38 49.96 -9.66
C ARG A 282 -59.45 51.07 -9.16
N THR A 283 -58.58 51.50 -10.05
CA THR A 283 -57.61 52.59 -9.81
C THR A 283 -58.27 53.95 -9.60
N ASP A 284 -59.53 54.10 -9.99
CA ASP A 284 -60.36 55.29 -9.79
C ASP A 284 -61.09 55.33 -8.43
N GLY A 285 -60.88 54.33 -7.56
CA GLY A 285 -61.48 54.26 -6.23
C GLY A 285 -62.89 53.64 -6.20
N THR A 286 -63.36 53.05 -7.30
CA THR A 286 -64.66 52.36 -7.34
C THR A 286 -64.54 50.87 -6.97
N ILE A 287 -65.64 50.31 -6.43
CA ILE A 287 -65.76 48.89 -6.09
C ILE A 287 -67.01 48.26 -6.71
N ARG A 288 -66.93 46.97 -7.05
CA ARG A 288 -68.06 46.18 -7.55
C ARG A 288 -67.94 44.68 -7.22
N GLN A 289 -69.08 44.03 -7.01
CA GLN A 289 -69.24 42.58 -7.06
C GLN A 289 -69.65 42.10 -8.46
N ALA A 290 -69.38 40.84 -8.79
CA ALA A 290 -69.66 40.29 -10.11
C ALA A 290 -71.09 40.57 -10.64
N ASN A 291 -72.10 40.51 -9.77
CA ASN A 291 -73.51 40.65 -10.13
C ASN A 291 -74.06 42.09 -10.04
N ASP A 292 -73.27 43.07 -9.60
CA ASP A 292 -73.76 44.45 -9.56
C ASP A 292 -73.96 44.98 -10.98
N THR A 293 -75.00 45.77 -11.17
CA THR A 293 -75.34 46.40 -12.45
C THR A 293 -74.63 47.74 -12.66
N GLY A 294 -73.92 48.25 -11.66
CA GLY A 294 -73.17 49.51 -11.68
C GLY A 294 -72.03 49.51 -10.67
N TRP A 295 -71.27 50.62 -10.64
CA TRP A 295 -70.16 50.81 -9.71
C TRP A 295 -70.62 51.59 -8.48
N ILE A 296 -70.10 51.20 -7.31
CA ILE A 296 -70.34 51.92 -6.05
C ILE A 296 -69.12 52.80 -5.77
N ASN A 297 -69.37 54.10 -5.58
CA ASN A 297 -68.35 55.04 -5.10
C ASN A 297 -68.14 54.83 -3.60
N LEU A 298 -66.90 54.60 -3.18
CA LEU A 298 -66.57 54.59 -1.76
C LEU A 298 -66.63 56.03 -1.22
N PRO A 299 -67.30 56.28 -0.09
CA PRO A 299 -67.27 57.59 0.55
C PRO A 299 -65.83 57.92 0.95
N THR A 300 -65.40 59.14 0.64
CA THR A 300 -64.10 59.72 1.04
C THR A 300 -64.06 60.08 2.52
#